data_AF-A0AAN1GR19-F1
#
_entry.id   AF-A0AAN1GR19-F1
#
_cell.length_a   1.000
_cell.length_b   1.000
_cell.length_c   1.000
_cell.angle_alpha   90.00
_cell.angle_beta   90.00
_cell.angle_gamma   90.00
#
_symmetry.space_group_name_H-M   'P 1'
#
loop_
_entity.id
_entity.type
_entity.pdbx_description
1 polymer ?
#
loop_
_entity_poly.entity_id
_entity_poly.type
_entity_poly.pdbx_seq_one_letter_code
_entity_poly.pdbx_strand_id
1 'polypeptide(L)'
;MGLIADVLRGLFGRERNVVAETLEVFRENAEAGAVRDHTGRADALAQFAAEFARSQAGHGPVSRFDRWMDGVNRLPRPLLALSTLALLGSAMVDPLWFAARMQGLALVPEPLWWLLGVIVSFYFGARQQLKSQGFQREMAASLAQAPAVAANVSRINELRASEPAAPAMSDPSEADHRHGVNESNETENPALTEWMELSKAAK
;
A
#
# COMPACT_ATOMS: atom_id res chain seq x y z
N MET A 1 63.88 12.37 45.40
CA MET A 1 63.60 12.90 44.05
C MET A 1 63.99 11.82 43.04
N GLY A 2 63.03 10.98 42.69
CA GLY A 2 63.26 9.66 42.11
C GLY A 2 63.33 9.64 40.59
N LEU A 3 64.52 9.85 40.03
CA LEU A 3 64.78 9.69 38.59
C LEU A 3 64.49 8.27 38.08
N ILE A 4 64.67 7.25 38.92
CA ILE A 4 64.32 5.85 38.55
C ILE A 4 62.81 5.68 38.37
N ALA A 5 61.99 6.38 39.17
CA ALA A 5 60.55 6.30 39.11
C ALA A 5 59.98 7.02 37.89
N ASP A 6 60.62 8.11 37.46
CA ASP A 6 60.24 8.85 36.25
C ASP A 6 60.67 8.14 34.96
N VAL A 7 61.81 7.45 34.96
CA VAL A 7 62.25 6.60 33.84
C VAL A 7 61.37 5.36 33.70
N LEU A 8 61.03 4.69 34.80
CA LEU A 8 60.09 3.56 34.79
C LEU A 8 58.67 4.01 34.39
N ARG A 9 58.25 5.22 34.77
CA ARG A 9 56.96 5.79 34.35
C ARG A 9 56.96 6.25 32.90
N GLY A 10 58.09 6.69 32.35
CA GLY A 10 58.25 7.00 30.93
C GLY A 10 58.24 5.74 30.04
N LEU A 11 58.84 4.64 30.52
CA LEU A 11 58.89 3.37 29.78
C LEU A 11 57.56 2.61 29.85
N PHE A 12 56.92 2.55 31.02
CA PHE A 12 55.70 1.75 31.24
C PHE A 12 54.39 2.56 31.22
N GLY A 13 54.45 3.89 31.28
CA GLY A 13 53.26 4.76 31.36
C GLY A 13 52.60 5.07 30.02
N ARG A 14 53.26 4.76 28.90
CA ARG A 14 52.78 5.10 27.54
C ARG A 14 52.29 3.89 26.72
N GLU A 15 52.33 2.69 27.31
CA GLU A 15 52.08 1.42 26.61
C GLU A 15 50.78 0.70 27.00
N ARG A 16 49.93 1.27 27.85
CA ARG A 16 48.63 0.65 28.16
C ARG A 16 47.72 0.52 26.93
N ASN A 17 47.97 1.26 25.84
CA ASN A 17 47.22 1.16 24.59
C ASN A 17 47.84 0.17 23.59
N VAL A 18 49.17 0.03 23.57
CA VAL A 18 49.90 -0.80 22.58
C VAL A 18 49.74 -2.29 22.89
N VAL A 19 49.64 -2.66 24.18
CA VAL A 19 49.36 -4.05 24.59
C VAL A 19 47.92 -4.47 24.24
N ALA A 20 46.96 -3.55 24.32
CA ALA A 20 45.59 -3.80 23.87
C ALA A 20 45.53 -3.96 22.35
N GLU A 21 46.21 -3.08 21.61
CA GLU A 21 46.30 -3.09 20.15
C GLU A 21 47.05 -4.33 19.62
N THR A 22 48.04 -4.85 20.35
CA THR A 22 48.76 -6.09 20.01
C THR A 22 47.98 -7.34 20.42
N LEU A 23 47.17 -7.30 21.50
CA LEU A 23 46.29 -8.41 21.88
C LEU A 23 45.04 -8.51 20.99
N GLU A 24 44.54 -7.40 20.43
CA GLU A 24 43.48 -7.40 19.40
C GLU A 24 43.92 -8.13 18.12
N VAL A 25 45.22 -8.20 17.83
CA VAL A 25 45.77 -8.97 16.70
C VAL A 25 45.71 -10.48 16.93
N PHE A 26 45.72 -10.94 18.20
CA PHE A 26 45.67 -12.37 18.55
C PHE A 26 44.32 -12.85 19.09
N ARG A 27 43.42 -11.92 19.44
CA ARG A 27 42.06 -12.23 19.89
C ARG A 27 41.11 -11.19 19.33
N GLU A 28 40.26 -11.63 18.41
CA GLU A 28 39.22 -10.79 17.79
C GLU A 28 38.46 -10.02 18.86
N ASN A 29 38.42 -8.69 18.73
CA ASN A 29 37.65 -7.84 19.62
C ASN A 29 36.17 -8.21 19.49
N ALA A 30 35.61 -8.77 20.57
CA ALA A 30 34.27 -9.35 20.57
C ALA A 30 33.18 -8.35 20.17
N GLU A 31 33.37 -7.06 20.45
CA GLU A 31 32.46 -5.99 20.02
C GLU A 31 32.60 -5.68 18.53
N ALA A 32 33.82 -5.60 18.00
CA ALA A 32 34.05 -5.38 16.57
C ALA A 32 33.57 -6.58 15.72
N GLY A 33 33.67 -7.80 16.26
CA GLY A 33 33.07 -9.01 15.70
C GLY A 33 31.54 -8.94 15.72
N ALA A 34 30.94 -8.60 16.86
CA ALA A 34 29.48 -8.47 17.01
C ALA A 34 28.87 -7.39 16.10
N VAL A 35 29.56 -6.26 15.89
CA VAL A 35 29.12 -5.20 14.97
C VAL A 35 29.15 -5.67 13.51
N ARG A 36 30.20 -6.40 13.09
CA ARG A 36 30.27 -7.01 11.74
C ARG A 36 29.19 -8.07 11.53
N ASP A 37 28.93 -8.86 12.57
CA ASP A 37 27.89 -9.89 12.56
C ASP A 37 26.48 -9.31 12.53
N HIS A 38 26.26 -8.19 13.20
CA HIS A 38 24.99 -7.46 13.19
C HIS A 38 24.76 -6.76 11.86
N THR A 39 25.79 -6.12 11.29
CA THR A 39 25.72 -5.48 9.97
C THR A 39 25.50 -6.50 8.85
N GLY A 40 26.23 -7.62 8.86
CA GLY A 40 25.97 -8.71 7.91
C GLY A 40 24.56 -9.29 8.01
N ARG A 41 24.01 -9.45 9.23
CA ARG A 41 22.61 -9.87 9.42
C ARG A 41 21.61 -8.81 8.97
N ALA A 42 21.87 -7.53 9.26
CA ALA A 42 21.01 -6.43 8.85
C ALA A 42 20.96 -6.29 7.32
N ASP A 43 22.10 -6.40 6.65
CA ASP A 43 22.20 -6.35 5.19
C ASP A 43 21.51 -7.56 4.54
N ALA A 44 21.69 -8.76 5.10
CA ALA A 44 20.98 -9.95 4.64
C ALA A 44 19.46 -9.79 4.79
N LEU A 45 18.98 -9.29 5.94
CA LEU A 45 17.55 -9.02 6.16
C LEU A 45 17.01 -7.93 5.23
N ALA A 46 17.79 -6.89 4.95
CA ALA A 46 17.43 -5.82 4.02
C ALA A 46 17.34 -6.35 2.57
N GLN A 47 18.28 -7.19 2.15
CA GLN A 47 18.25 -7.83 0.83
C GLN A 47 17.06 -8.78 0.71
N PHE A 48 16.82 -9.63 1.72
CA PHE A 48 15.63 -10.49 1.76
C PHE A 48 14.35 -9.66 1.68
N ALA A 49 14.24 -8.59 2.46
CA ALA A 49 13.08 -7.69 2.40
C ALA A 49 12.90 -7.05 1.02
N ALA A 50 13.98 -6.64 0.35
CA ALA A 50 13.94 -6.06 -1.00
C ALA A 50 13.59 -7.09 -2.09
N GLU A 51 13.92 -8.36 -1.91
CA GLU A 51 13.51 -9.46 -2.81
C GLU A 51 12.03 -9.82 -2.59
N PHE A 52 11.57 -9.89 -1.35
CA PHE A 52 10.16 -10.14 -1.02
C PHE A 52 9.24 -8.97 -1.38
N ALA A 53 9.70 -7.73 -1.26
CA ALA A 53 8.94 -6.56 -1.70
C ALA A 53 8.68 -6.58 -3.21
N ARG A 54 9.65 -7.04 -4.01
CA ARG A 54 9.50 -7.21 -5.46
C ARG A 54 8.54 -8.33 -5.84
N SER A 55 8.49 -9.42 -5.07
CA SER A 55 7.53 -10.51 -5.30
C SER A 55 6.11 -10.13 -4.85
N GLN A 56 5.96 -9.35 -3.79
CA GLN A 56 4.67 -8.90 -3.28
C GLN A 56 4.05 -7.77 -4.13
N ALA A 57 4.87 -6.95 -4.80
CA ALA A 57 4.40 -5.92 -5.72
C ALA A 57 3.92 -6.45 -7.07
N GLY A 58 4.11 -7.73 -7.41
CA GLY A 58 3.69 -8.29 -8.71
C GLY A 58 4.54 -7.84 -9.91
N HIS A 59 5.71 -7.23 -9.68
CA HIS A 59 6.59 -6.66 -10.71
C HIS A 59 7.85 -7.52 -11.02
N GLY A 60 7.99 -8.71 -10.43
CA GLY A 60 8.91 -9.73 -10.93
C GLY A 60 8.38 -10.40 -12.20
N PRO A 61 9.18 -11.16 -12.97
CA PRO A 61 8.69 -11.93 -14.12
C PRO A 61 7.71 -13.00 -13.61
N VAL A 62 6.43 -12.64 -13.46
CA VAL A 62 5.38 -13.56 -13.08
C VAL A 62 5.39 -14.68 -14.12
N SER A 63 5.63 -15.90 -13.67
CA SER A 63 5.64 -17.06 -14.55
C SER A 63 4.33 -17.03 -15.36
N ARG A 64 4.40 -17.32 -16.67
CA ARG A 64 3.18 -17.42 -17.50
C ARG A 64 2.19 -18.41 -16.89
N PHE A 65 2.70 -19.42 -16.18
CA PHE A 65 1.93 -20.38 -15.41
C PHE A 65 1.22 -19.75 -14.20
N ASP A 66 1.90 -18.88 -13.44
CA ASP A 66 1.30 -18.20 -12.29
C ASP A 66 0.15 -17.30 -12.73
N ARG A 67 0.30 -16.56 -13.85
CA ARG A 67 -0.80 -15.76 -14.43
C ARG A 67 -1.97 -16.63 -14.90
N TRP A 68 -1.69 -17.81 -15.45
CA TRP A 68 -2.73 -18.75 -15.86
C TRP A 68 -3.48 -19.30 -14.64
N MET A 69 -2.76 -19.76 -13.62
CA MET A 69 -3.35 -20.25 -12.38
C MET A 69 -4.12 -19.15 -11.64
N ASP A 70 -3.61 -17.92 -11.63
CA ASP A 70 -4.34 -16.77 -11.12
C ASP A 70 -5.63 -16.50 -11.88
N GLY A 71 -5.60 -16.65 -13.21
CA GLY A 71 -6.77 -16.64 -14.06
C GLY A 71 -7.78 -17.69 -13.61
N VAL A 72 -7.38 -18.96 -13.60
CA VAL A 72 -8.20 -20.11 -13.19
C VAL A 72 -8.83 -19.89 -11.82
N ASN A 73 -8.05 -19.40 -10.87
CA ASN A 73 -8.48 -19.16 -9.50
C ASN A 73 -9.39 -17.93 -9.33
N ARG A 74 -9.48 -17.08 -10.36
CA ARG A 74 -10.39 -15.92 -10.45
C ARG A 74 -11.60 -16.18 -11.34
N LEU A 75 -11.61 -17.26 -12.14
CA LEU A 75 -12.73 -17.69 -12.97
C LEU A 75 -14.04 -17.99 -12.23
N PRO A 76 -14.08 -18.42 -10.94
CA PRO A 76 -15.35 -18.77 -10.32
C PRO A 76 -16.37 -17.62 -10.31
N ARG A 77 -15.91 -16.39 -10.05
CA ARG A 77 -16.77 -15.19 -10.05
C ARG A 77 -17.42 -14.90 -11.42
N PRO A 78 -16.65 -14.74 -12.51
CA PRO A 78 -17.25 -14.52 -13.83
C PRO A 78 -18.06 -15.73 -14.32
N LEU A 79 -17.66 -16.97 -14.00
CA LEU A 79 -18.45 -18.15 -14.36
C LEU A 79 -19.83 -18.16 -13.70
N LEU A 80 -19.96 -17.72 -12.45
CA LEU A 80 -21.26 -17.61 -11.79
C LEU A 80 -22.16 -16.56 -12.44
N ALA A 81 -21.60 -15.43 -12.88
CA ALA A 81 -22.38 -14.41 -13.59
C ALA A 81 -22.77 -14.85 -15.00
N LEU A 82 -21.86 -15.51 -15.72
CA LEU A 82 -22.15 -16.03 -17.06
C LEU A 82 -23.10 -17.22 -17.01
N SER A 83 -23.05 -18.06 -15.98
CA SER A 83 -23.93 -19.21 -15.85
C SER A 83 -25.39 -18.80 -15.62
N THR A 84 -25.64 -17.75 -14.84
CA THR A 84 -27.00 -17.23 -14.65
C THR A 84 -27.57 -16.62 -15.92
N LEU A 85 -26.75 -15.86 -16.67
CA LEU A 85 -27.14 -15.34 -17.98
C LEU A 85 -27.39 -16.46 -18.99
N ALA A 86 -26.53 -17.47 -19.04
CA ALA A 86 -26.69 -18.63 -19.91
C ALA A 86 -27.95 -19.43 -19.55
N LEU A 87 -28.25 -19.59 -18.27
CA LEU A 87 -29.45 -20.29 -17.80
C LEU A 87 -30.72 -19.54 -18.22
N LEU A 88 -30.75 -18.20 -18.07
CA LEU A 88 -31.85 -17.38 -18.55
C LEU A 88 -31.98 -17.45 -20.09
N GLY A 89 -30.87 -17.39 -20.82
CA GLY A 89 -30.86 -17.56 -22.27
C GLY A 89 -31.38 -18.94 -22.70
N SER A 90 -31.00 -20.00 -22.00
CA SER A 90 -31.46 -21.37 -22.31
C SER A 90 -32.98 -21.50 -22.17
N ALA A 91 -33.59 -20.82 -21.20
CA ALA A 91 -35.04 -20.79 -21.03
C ALA A 91 -35.77 -20.09 -22.19
N MET A 92 -35.13 -19.11 -22.85
CA MET A 92 -35.69 -18.42 -24.01
C MET A 92 -35.49 -19.21 -25.32
N VAL A 93 -34.37 -19.92 -25.47
CA VAL A 93 -34.03 -20.66 -26.69
C VAL A 93 -34.81 -21.98 -26.78
N ASP A 94 -34.88 -22.75 -25.69
CA ASP A 94 -35.63 -24.01 -25.63
C ASP A 94 -36.31 -24.17 -24.26
N PRO A 95 -37.54 -23.67 -24.11
CA PRO A 95 -38.25 -23.71 -22.84
C PRO A 95 -38.63 -25.14 -22.40
N LEU A 96 -38.83 -26.05 -23.34
CA LEU A 96 -39.23 -27.43 -23.02
C LEU A 96 -38.06 -28.22 -22.44
N TRP A 97 -36.87 -28.06 -23.04
CA TRP A 97 -35.63 -28.62 -22.51
C TRP A 97 -35.31 -28.08 -21.12
N PHE A 98 -35.46 -26.77 -20.93
CA PHE A 98 -35.26 -26.11 -19.64
C PHE A 98 -36.21 -26.64 -18.55
N ALA A 99 -37.52 -26.72 -18.85
CA ALA A 99 -38.54 -27.21 -17.92
C ALA A 99 -38.25 -28.66 -17.47
N ALA A 100 -37.82 -29.52 -18.40
CA ALA A 100 -37.45 -30.89 -18.06
C ALA A 100 -36.26 -30.99 -17.07
N ARG A 101 -35.28 -30.07 -17.15
CA ARG A 101 -34.16 -30.01 -16.17
C ARG A 101 -34.60 -29.42 -14.83
N MET A 102 -35.51 -28.44 -14.84
CA MET A 102 -36.06 -27.87 -13.61
C MET A 102 -36.87 -28.90 -12.81
N GLN A 103 -37.55 -29.83 -13.48
CA GLN A 103 -38.20 -30.97 -12.81
C GLN A 103 -37.18 -31.84 -12.06
N GLY A 104 -36.00 -32.07 -12.66
CA GLY A 104 -34.91 -32.80 -12.00
C GLY A 104 -34.36 -32.04 -10.78
N LEU A 105 -34.21 -30.72 -10.86
CA LEU A 105 -33.78 -29.89 -9.74
C LEU A 105 -34.81 -29.87 -8.60
N ALA A 106 -36.10 -29.90 -8.92
CA ALA A 106 -37.17 -29.96 -7.93
C ALA A 106 -37.19 -31.28 -7.12
N LEU A 107 -36.65 -32.36 -7.69
CA LEU A 107 -36.53 -33.66 -7.03
C LEU A 107 -35.27 -33.78 -6.14
N VAL A 108 -34.37 -32.78 -6.16
CA VAL A 108 -33.17 -32.78 -5.34
C VAL A 108 -33.56 -32.67 -3.86
N PRO A 109 -33.16 -33.64 -3.00
CA PRO A 109 -33.46 -33.60 -1.58
C PRO A 109 -32.94 -32.33 -0.88
N GLU A 110 -33.72 -31.79 0.06
CA GLU A 110 -33.34 -30.63 0.88
C GLU A 110 -31.94 -30.74 1.52
N PRO A 111 -31.50 -31.90 2.06
CA PRO A 111 -30.16 -32.03 2.65
C PRO A 111 -29.02 -31.75 1.66
N LEU A 112 -29.19 -32.02 0.37
CA LEU A 112 -28.16 -31.75 -0.63
C LEU A 112 -28.00 -30.24 -0.90
N TRP A 113 -29.08 -29.47 -0.79
CA TRP A 113 -29.02 -28.01 -0.86
C TRP A 113 -28.23 -27.42 0.31
N TRP A 114 -28.45 -27.95 1.52
CA TRP A 114 -27.65 -27.60 2.70
C TRP A 114 -26.16 -27.93 2.50
N LEU A 115 -25.85 -29.13 2.00
CA LEU A 115 -24.48 -29.56 1.74
C LEU A 115 -23.79 -28.66 0.71
N LEU A 116 -24.47 -28.33 -0.39
CA LEU A 116 -23.97 -27.38 -1.39
C LEU A 116 -23.66 -26.02 -0.76
N GLY A 117 -24.58 -25.49 0.05
CA GLY A 117 -24.39 -24.24 0.79
C GLY A 117 -23.17 -24.27 1.69
N VAL A 118 -22.95 -25.35 2.43
CA VAL A 118 -21.78 -25.54 3.30
C VAL A 118 -20.48 -25.57 2.50
N ILE A 119 -20.41 -26.37 1.42
CA ILE A 119 -19.20 -26.51 0.60
C ILE A 119 -18.80 -25.17 -0.03
N VAL A 120 -19.77 -24.46 -0.61
CA VAL A 120 -19.55 -23.14 -1.23
C VAL A 120 -19.13 -22.12 -0.17
N SER A 121 -19.81 -22.10 0.98
CA SER A 121 -19.46 -21.22 2.10
C SER A 121 -18.05 -21.48 2.63
N PHE A 122 -17.62 -22.74 2.71
CA PHE A 122 -16.27 -23.08 3.11
C PHE A 122 -15.23 -22.62 2.08
N TYR A 123 -15.45 -22.92 0.78
CA TYR A 123 -14.55 -22.55 -0.31
C TYR A 123 -14.34 -21.03 -0.40
N PHE A 124 -15.41 -20.24 -0.32
CA PHE A 124 -15.32 -18.78 -0.41
C PHE A 124 -15.05 -18.11 0.94
N GLY A 125 -15.52 -18.68 2.05
CA GLY A 125 -15.34 -18.13 3.40
C GLY A 125 -13.88 -18.13 3.86
N ALA A 126 -13.14 -19.22 3.59
CA ALA A 126 -11.72 -19.30 3.93
C ALA A 126 -10.86 -18.25 3.19
N ARG A 127 -11.23 -17.90 1.95
CA ARG A 127 -10.49 -16.93 1.13
C ARG A 127 -10.74 -15.48 1.53
N GLN A 128 -11.95 -15.14 1.99
CA GLN A 128 -12.26 -13.78 2.45
C GLN A 128 -11.48 -13.40 3.73
N GLN A 129 -11.15 -14.38 4.58
CA GLN A 129 -10.38 -14.17 5.80
C GLN A 129 -8.91 -13.75 5.54
N LEU A 130 -8.33 -14.14 4.40
CA LEU A 130 -6.98 -13.72 4.03
C LEU A 130 -6.93 -12.26 3.57
N LYS A 131 -8.02 -11.73 3.00
CA LYS A 131 -8.09 -10.35 2.52
C LYS A 131 -8.41 -9.34 3.62
N SER A 132 -9.14 -9.73 4.66
CA SER A 132 -9.37 -8.89 5.85
C SER A 132 -8.08 -8.58 6.61
N GLN A 133 -7.09 -9.48 6.59
CA GLN A 133 -5.77 -9.24 7.20
C GLN A 133 -4.96 -8.15 6.48
N GLY A 134 -5.12 -8.01 5.16
CA GLY A 134 -4.51 -6.91 4.40
C GLY A 134 -5.10 -5.55 4.79
N PHE A 135 -6.42 -5.49 4.92
CA PHE A 135 -7.14 -4.29 5.37
C PHE A 135 -6.77 -3.88 6.80
N GLN A 136 -6.57 -4.86 7.70
CA GLN A 136 -6.06 -4.59 9.05
C GLN A 136 -4.62 -4.05 9.05
N ARG A 137 -3.74 -4.54 8.16
CA ARG A 137 -2.37 -4.01 8.01
C ARG A 137 -2.36 -2.60 7.42
N GLU A 138 -3.22 -2.34 6.44
CA GLU A 138 -3.38 -1.01 5.85
C GLU A 138 -3.97 -0.01 6.85
N MET A 139 -4.94 -0.42 7.68
CA MET A 139 -5.42 0.38 8.81
C MET A 139 -4.32 0.64 9.83
N ALA A 140 -3.54 -0.38 10.20
CA ALA A 140 -2.44 -0.22 11.15
C ALA A 140 -1.35 0.73 10.61
N ALA A 141 -1.03 0.66 9.32
CA ALA A 141 -0.09 1.56 8.66
C ALA A 141 -0.65 3.00 8.57
N SER A 142 -1.94 3.16 8.28
CA SER A 142 -2.62 4.46 8.27
C SER A 142 -2.69 5.08 9.66
N LEU A 143 -2.94 4.28 10.70
CA LEU A 143 -2.94 4.73 12.11
C LEU A 143 -1.53 5.12 12.57
N ALA A 144 -0.48 4.41 12.10
CA ALA A 144 0.91 4.76 12.38
C ALA A 144 1.35 6.08 11.73
N GLN A 145 0.75 6.47 10.60
CA GLN A 145 1.04 7.73 9.90
C GLN A 145 0.19 8.91 10.40
N ALA A 146 -0.90 8.66 11.13
CA ALA A 146 -1.78 9.70 11.68
C ALA A 146 -1.07 10.81 12.47
N PRO A 147 -0.11 10.53 13.40
CA PRO A 147 0.58 11.60 14.13
C PRO A 147 1.51 12.44 13.23
N ALA A 148 2.11 11.84 12.20
CA ALA A 148 2.96 12.56 11.25
C ALA A 148 2.14 13.51 10.35
N VAL A 149 0.95 13.07 9.93
CA VAL A 149 0.01 13.92 9.17
C VAL A 149 -0.50 15.07 10.04
N ALA A 150 -0.84 14.82 11.32
CA ALA A 150 -1.26 15.86 12.25
C ALA A 150 -0.18 16.93 12.48
N ALA A 151 1.08 16.53 12.65
CA ALA A 151 2.22 17.42 12.80
C ALA A 151 2.53 18.24 11.53
N ASN A 152 2.32 17.65 10.35
CA ASN A 152 2.46 18.38 9.10
C ASN A 152 1.33 19.40 8.91
N VAL A 153 0.10 19.08 9.28
CA VAL A 153 -1.04 20.00 9.23
C VAL A 153 -0.85 21.18 10.20
N SER A 154 -0.35 20.95 11.42
CA SER A 154 -0.06 22.04 12.35
C SER A 154 1.02 22.96 11.80
N ARG A 155 2.09 22.41 11.24
CA ARG A 155 3.17 23.18 10.61
C ARG A 155 2.68 24.01 9.42
N ILE A 156 1.78 23.47 8.59
CA ILE A 156 1.17 24.22 7.48
C ILE A 156 0.30 25.38 8.03
N ASN A 157 -0.47 25.15 9.09
CA ASN A 157 -1.27 26.19 9.72
C ASN A 157 -0.41 27.29 10.38
N GLU A 158 0.73 26.94 10.97
CA GLU A 158 1.70 27.90 11.50
C GLU A 158 2.33 28.75 10.38
N LEU A 159 2.69 28.12 9.25
CA LEU A 159 3.20 28.83 8.08
C LEU A 159 2.15 29.77 7.47
N ARG A 160 0.88 29.35 7.44
CA ARG A 160 -0.25 30.20 7.02
C ARG A 160 -0.54 31.34 8.00
N ALA A 161 -0.39 31.09 9.30
CA ALA A 161 -0.59 32.11 10.33
C ALA A 161 0.55 33.14 10.41
N SER A 162 1.73 32.80 9.88
CA SER A 162 2.89 33.69 9.76
C SER A 162 2.98 34.39 8.39
N GLU A 163 2.04 34.11 7.49
CA GLU A 163 1.82 34.87 6.26
C GLU A 163 1.16 36.21 6.63
N PRO A 164 1.74 37.37 6.27
CA PRO A 164 1.12 38.65 6.55
C PRO A 164 -0.22 38.71 5.82
N ALA A 165 -1.27 39.11 6.56
CA ALA A 165 -2.64 39.13 6.09
C ALA A 165 -2.75 39.64 4.65
N ALA A 166 -3.10 38.74 3.72
CA ALA A 166 -3.63 39.15 2.44
C ALA A 166 -4.79 40.14 2.70
N PRO A 167 -4.90 41.24 1.93
CA PRO A 167 -5.92 42.25 2.16
C PRO A 167 -7.28 41.55 2.24
N ALA A 168 -8.04 41.86 3.29
CA ALA A 168 -9.33 41.27 3.57
C ALA A 168 -10.21 41.33 2.32
N MET A 169 -10.36 40.20 1.64
CA MET A 169 -11.48 40.00 0.74
C MET A 169 -12.70 39.92 1.65
N SER A 170 -13.45 41.02 1.69
CA SER A 170 -14.74 41.12 2.34
C SER A 170 -15.62 39.94 1.96
N ASP A 171 -16.16 39.30 2.98
CA ASP A 171 -17.17 38.25 2.93
C ASP A 171 -18.30 38.63 1.94
N PRO A 172 -18.54 37.87 0.86
CA PRO A 172 -19.63 38.15 -0.07
C PRO A 172 -20.99 37.66 0.46
N SER A 173 -21.17 37.53 1.78
CA SER A 173 -22.42 37.04 2.37
C SER A 173 -23.42 38.12 2.82
N GLU A 174 -23.08 39.42 2.76
CA GLU A 174 -24.02 40.49 3.14
C GLU A 174 -24.14 41.59 2.07
N ALA A 175 -24.63 41.20 0.89
CA ALA A 175 -25.29 42.15 -0.01
C ALA A 175 -26.40 41.44 -0.78
N ASP A 176 -27.60 41.53 -0.24
CA ASP A 176 -28.86 41.26 -0.91
C ASP A 176 -28.96 42.07 -2.20
N HIS A 177 -28.83 41.44 -3.37
CA HIS A 177 -29.31 42.01 -4.63
C HIS A 177 -29.91 40.92 -5.54
N ARG A 178 -31.23 40.82 -5.41
CA ARG A 178 -32.13 40.53 -6.51
C ARG A 178 -31.75 41.34 -7.77
N HIS A 179 -31.71 40.64 -8.89
CA HIS A 179 -31.82 41.14 -10.28
C HIS A 179 -30.69 42.01 -10.85
N GLY A 180 -30.16 41.53 -11.98
CA GLY A 180 -29.44 42.34 -12.95
C GLY A 180 -28.40 41.54 -13.71
N VAL A 181 -28.81 40.81 -14.75
CA VAL A 181 -27.88 40.44 -15.82
C VAL A 181 -27.25 41.74 -16.32
N ASN A 182 -25.96 41.93 -16.06
CA ASN A 182 -25.21 43.02 -16.65
C ASN A 182 -23.92 42.44 -17.23
N GLU A 183 -23.98 42.15 -18.52
CA GLU A 183 -22.85 42.06 -19.42
C GLU A 183 -21.99 43.32 -19.26
N SER A 184 -20.84 43.24 -18.59
CA SER A 184 -19.70 44.16 -18.81
C SER A 184 -18.55 43.88 -17.84
N ASN A 185 -17.86 42.75 -18.05
CA ASN A 185 -16.40 42.68 -18.08
C ASN A 185 -16.02 41.20 -18.27
N GLU A 186 -16.34 40.72 -19.46
CA GLU A 186 -15.64 39.60 -20.07
C GLU A 186 -14.20 40.09 -20.31
N THR A 187 -13.38 40.09 -19.25
CA THR A 187 -11.93 40.18 -19.41
C THR A 187 -11.54 38.87 -20.04
N GLU A 188 -11.44 38.90 -21.36
CA GLU A 188 -10.92 37.89 -22.28
C GLU A 188 -9.83 37.09 -21.57
N ASN A 189 -10.17 35.88 -21.11
CA ASN A 189 -9.23 35.02 -20.38
C ASN A 189 -8.38 34.27 -21.42
N PRO A 190 -7.12 34.66 -21.65
CA PRO A 190 -6.30 34.08 -22.72
C PRO A 190 -6.04 32.58 -22.51
N ALA A 191 -6.02 32.12 -21.25
CA ALA A 191 -5.83 30.72 -20.92
C ALA A 191 -7.05 29.87 -21.31
N LEU A 192 -8.25 30.45 -21.28
CA LEU A 192 -9.48 29.74 -21.65
C LEU A 192 -9.56 29.56 -23.18
N THR A 193 -9.14 30.57 -23.93
CA THR A 193 -9.05 30.51 -25.40
C THR A 193 -7.99 29.50 -25.85
N GLU A 194 -6.82 29.51 -25.22
CA GLU A 194 -5.74 28.55 -25.51
C GLU A 194 -6.16 27.09 -25.25
N TRP A 195 -6.86 26.85 -24.14
CA TRP A 195 -7.40 25.52 -23.83
C TRP A 195 -8.46 25.05 -24.84
N MET A 196 -9.35 25.95 -25.27
CA MET A 196 -10.36 25.64 -26.28
C MET A 196 -9.74 25.31 -27.65
N GLU A 197 -8.69 26.02 -28.05
CA GLU A 197 -7.91 25.72 -29.27
C GLU A 197 -7.27 24.33 -29.20
N LEU A 198 -6.57 24.03 -28.10
CA LEU A 198 -5.92 22.73 -27.89
C LEU A 198 -6.92 21.56 -27.89
N SER A 199 -8.11 21.77 -27.30
CA SER A 199 -9.14 20.73 -27.25
C SER A 199 -9.80 20.45 -28.62
N LYS A 200 -9.86 21.44 -29.52
CA LYS A 200 -10.35 21.26 -30.89
C LYS A 200 -9.32 20.62 -31.80
N ALA A 201 -8.04 20.92 -31.63
CA ALA A 201 -6.95 20.32 -32.42
C ALA A 201 -6.70 18.83 -32.09
N ALA A 202 -7.17 18.35 -30.94
CA ALA A 202 -7.06 16.96 -30.51
C ALA A 202 -8.18 16.04 -31.05
N LYS A 203 -9.04 16.51 -31.96
CA LYS A 203 -10.18 15.79 -32.53
C LYS A 203 -10.11 15.73 -34.05
#